data_AF-N8Q0C0-F1
#
_entry.id   AF-N8Q0C0-F1
#
_cell.length_a   1.000
_cell.length_b   1.000
_cell.length_c   1.000
_cell.angle_alpha   90.00
_cell.angle_beta   90.00
_cell.angle_gamma   90.00
#
_symmetry.space_group_name_H-M   'P 1'
#
loop_
_entity.id
_entity.type
_entity.pdbx_description
1 polymer ?
#
loop_
_entity_poly.entity_id
_entity_poly.type
_entity_poly.pdbx_seq_one_letter_code
_entity_poly.pdbx_strand_id
1 'polypeptide(L)'
;MSVSDEEQLDQIKSFAKKYGSAMISGILIALIAFFGWEYWQKKNLTEAQNQTAKVQKLMDEAKAASGQPNALATVSEAADKIVKNDADSVQAIQTQFILAKLAYDKQDYAAAEKALKKVENSKVKDAGLVQIVKIRLADSQLAQKKYDDALKTLSTVTEPAFKATADELRGDIYVAKKDIASARKAYQSAWDNLLERKQERQLLQIKLESVGVLVDDPEIERPILDTKVDES
;
A
#
# COMPACT_ATOMS: atom_id res chain seq x y z
N MET A 1 59.92 -46.16 6.31
CA MET A 1 59.37 -45.22 7.31
C MET A 1 57.93 -44.94 6.92
N SER A 2 56.98 -45.61 7.57
CA SER A 2 55.53 -45.41 7.40
C SER A 2 54.92 -45.34 8.80
N VAL A 3 55.19 -44.21 9.47
CA VAL A 3 54.48 -43.83 10.68
C VAL A 3 53.40 -42.88 10.20
N SER A 4 52.21 -43.40 9.92
CA SER A 4 51.10 -42.54 9.46
C SER A 4 49.74 -43.04 9.94
N ASP A 5 49.47 -44.34 9.91
CA ASP A 5 48.08 -44.77 10.03
C ASP A 5 47.68 -45.24 11.44
N GLU A 6 48.58 -45.89 12.18
CA GLU A 6 48.26 -46.36 13.54
C GLU A 6 48.29 -45.24 14.60
N GLU A 7 49.25 -44.30 14.53
CA GLU A 7 49.30 -43.16 15.46
C GLU A 7 48.14 -42.17 15.25
N GLN A 8 47.65 -42.01 14.01
CA GLN A 8 46.48 -41.18 13.74
C GLN A 8 45.20 -41.78 14.33
N LEU A 9 45.04 -43.10 14.29
CA LEU A 9 43.88 -43.78 14.85
C LEU A 9 43.83 -43.70 16.38
N ASP A 10 44.98 -43.79 17.06
CA ASP A 10 45.06 -43.66 18.52
C ASP A 10 44.89 -42.21 19.00
N GLN A 11 45.36 -41.23 18.23
CA GLN A 11 45.05 -39.83 18.50
C GLN A 11 43.55 -39.54 18.35
N ILE A 12 42.88 -40.09 17.32
CA ILE A 12 41.43 -39.93 17.14
C ILE A 12 40.65 -40.64 18.25
N LYS A 13 41.03 -41.85 18.64
CA LYS A 13 40.40 -42.57 19.77
C LYS A 13 40.55 -41.83 21.09
N SER A 14 41.75 -41.31 21.38
CA SER A 14 42.00 -40.57 22.63
C SER A 14 41.27 -39.22 22.66
N PHE A 15 41.19 -38.52 21.52
CA PHE A 15 40.41 -37.29 21.38
C PHE A 15 38.91 -37.54 21.53
N ALA A 16 38.38 -38.58 20.87
CA ALA A 16 36.98 -38.97 20.97
C ALA A 16 36.61 -39.41 22.39
N LYS A 17 37.50 -40.09 23.11
CA LYS A 17 37.28 -40.50 24.50
C LYS A 17 37.34 -39.32 25.49
N LYS A 18 38.12 -38.28 25.19
CA LYS A 18 38.30 -37.10 26.05
C LYS A 18 37.28 -35.99 25.80
N TYR A 19 36.82 -35.81 24.55
CA TYR A 19 35.94 -34.71 24.14
C TYR A 19 34.68 -35.15 23.38
N GLY A 20 34.45 -36.45 23.17
CA GLY A 20 33.33 -36.96 22.37
C GLY A 20 31.96 -36.48 22.85
N SER A 21 31.73 -36.40 24.16
CA SER A 21 30.46 -35.87 24.70
C SER A 21 30.28 -34.38 24.44
N ALA A 22 31.34 -33.58 24.57
CA ALA A 22 31.31 -32.14 24.32
C ALA A 22 31.18 -31.81 22.82
N MET A 23 31.87 -32.57 21.97
CA MET A 23 31.81 -32.44 20.51
C MET A 23 30.43 -32.83 19.97
N ILE A 24 29.85 -33.94 20.43
CA ILE A 24 28.48 -34.35 20.07
C ILE A 24 27.47 -33.29 20.54
N SER A 25 27.63 -32.77 21.76
CA SER A 25 26.75 -31.71 22.29
C SER A 25 26.86 -30.42 21.48
N GLY A 26 28.07 -30.02 21.09
CA GLY A 26 28.29 -28.85 20.23
C GLY A 26 27.67 -29.00 18.83
N ILE A 27 27.80 -30.18 18.22
CA ILE A 27 27.16 -30.50 16.93
C ILE A 27 25.64 -30.46 17.08
N LEU A 28 25.08 -31.01 18.15
CA LEU A 28 23.64 -31.02 18.38
C LEU A 28 23.08 -29.58 18.54
N ILE A 29 23.77 -28.72 19.28
CA ILE A 29 23.40 -27.30 19.43
C ILE A 29 23.47 -26.57 18.09
N ALA A 30 24.51 -26.80 17.29
CA ALA A 30 24.65 -26.21 15.97
C ALA A 30 23.52 -26.66 15.01
N LEU A 31 23.13 -27.94 15.06
CA LEU A 31 22.00 -28.45 14.27
C LEU A 31 20.66 -27.83 14.71
N ILE A 32 20.41 -27.69 16.02
CA ILE A 32 19.19 -27.04 16.51
C ILE A 32 19.14 -25.58 16.07
N ALA A 33 20.27 -24.86 16.15
CA ALA A 33 20.35 -23.48 15.69
C ALA A 33 20.13 -23.36 14.17
N PHE A 34 20.76 -24.25 13.39
CA PHE A 34 20.65 -24.28 11.93
C PHE A 34 19.21 -24.61 11.48
N PHE A 35 18.62 -25.71 11.98
CA PHE A 35 17.25 -26.09 11.64
C PHE A 35 16.22 -25.11 12.20
N GLY A 36 16.47 -24.49 13.35
CA GLY A 36 15.62 -23.43 13.90
C GLY A 36 15.62 -22.18 13.01
N TRP A 37 16.80 -21.77 12.55
CA TRP A 37 16.96 -20.65 11.61
C TRP A 37 16.31 -20.96 10.25
N GLU A 38 16.57 -22.14 9.70
CA GLU A 38 16.03 -22.55 8.39
C GLU A 38 14.51 -22.73 8.43
N TYR A 39 13.96 -23.27 9.52
CA TYR A 39 12.51 -23.35 9.72
C TYR A 39 11.88 -21.96 9.80
N TRP A 40 12.49 -21.04 10.55
CA TRP A 40 12.03 -19.65 10.65
C TRP A 40 12.08 -18.94 9.28
N GLN A 41 13.17 -19.11 8.54
CA GLN A 41 13.36 -18.52 7.21
C GLN A 41 12.38 -19.10 6.18
N LYS A 42 12.19 -20.42 6.17
CA LYS A 42 11.25 -21.11 5.26
C LYS A 42 9.80 -20.73 5.55
N LYS A 43 9.44 -20.58 6.83
CA LYS A 43 8.10 -20.10 7.22
C LYS A 43 7.87 -18.68 6.68
N ASN A 44 8.82 -17.76 6.87
CA ASN A 44 8.70 -16.38 6.39
C ASN A 44 8.64 -16.26 4.86
N LEU A 45 9.44 -17.04 4.12
CA LEU A 45 9.46 -17.03 2.64
C LEU A 45 8.20 -17.64 2.03
N THR A 46 7.73 -18.76 2.58
CA THR A 46 6.52 -19.47 2.08
C THR A 46 5.26 -18.66 2.39
N GLU A 47 5.23 -17.97 3.52
CA GLU A 47 4.10 -17.14 3.93
C GLU A 47 3.98 -15.90 3.03
N ALA A 48 5.09 -15.21 2.72
CA ALA A 48 5.08 -14.07 1.79
C ALA A 48 4.58 -14.42 0.38
N GLN A 49 5.04 -15.56 -0.20
CA GLN A 49 4.60 -16.01 -1.52
C GLN A 49 3.11 -16.39 -1.55
N ASN A 50 2.62 -17.05 -0.50
CA ASN A 50 1.22 -17.44 -0.38
C ASN A 50 0.29 -16.24 -0.19
N GLN A 51 0.72 -15.17 0.49
CA GLN A 51 -0.11 -13.98 0.68
C GLN A 51 -0.26 -13.17 -0.62
N THR A 52 0.80 -13.03 -1.42
CA THR A 52 0.72 -12.38 -2.74
C THR A 52 -0.21 -13.15 -3.69
N ALA A 53 -0.12 -14.48 -3.70
CA ALA A 53 -1.02 -15.32 -4.49
C ALA A 53 -2.49 -15.18 -4.08
N LYS A 54 -2.77 -15.02 -2.77
CA LYS A 54 -4.13 -14.78 -2.26
C LYS A 54 -4.70 -13.44 -2.72
N VAL A 55 -3.91 -12.36 -2.66
CA VAL A 55 -4.35 -11.04 -3.14
C VAL A 55 -4.57 -11.06 -4.66
N GLN A 56 -3.67 -11.70 -5.41
CA GLN A 56 -3.82 -11.85 -6.86
C GLN A 56 -5.11 -12.61 -7.22
N LYS A 57 -5.34 -13.75 -6.58
CA LYS A 57 -6.58 -14.52 -6.75
C LYS A 57 -7.81 -13.67 -6.43
N LEU A 58 -7.77 -12.91 -5.33
CA LEU A 58 -8.86 -12.02 -4.93
C LEU A 58 -9.10 -10.91 -5.98
N MET A 59 -8.05 -10.38 -6.58
CA MET A 59 -8.15 -9.41 -7.68
C MET A 59 -8.79 -10.02 -8.92
N ASP A 60 -8.43 -11.26 -9.27
CA ASP A 60 -9.00 -11.97 -10.41
C ASP A 60 -10.47 -12.35 -10.17
N GLU A 61 -10.82 -12.77 -8.95
CA GLU A 61 -12.21 -12.99 -8.51
C GLU A 61 -13.02 -11.70 -8.58
N ALA A 62 -12.46 -10.56 -8.13
CA ALA A 62 -13.13 -9.27 -8.21
C ALA A 62 -13.34 -8.80 -9.65
N LYS A 63 -12.39 -9.05 -10.55
CA LYS A 63 -12.55 -8.78 -11.98
C LYS A 63 -13.62 -9.67 -12.60
N ALA A 64 -13.61 -10.97 -12.31
CA ALA A 64 -14.57 -11.93 -12.85
C ALA A 64 -16.00 -11.65 -12.34
N ALA A 65 -16.13 -11.22 -11.08
CA ALA A 65 -17.40 -10.85 -10.49
C ALA A 65 -17.82 -9.41 -10.88
N SER A 66 -16.93 -8.62 -11.47
CA SER A 66 -17.23 -7.24 -11.88
C SER A 66 -18.45 -7.21 -12.81
N GLY A 67 -19.45 -6.39 -12.48
CA GLY A 67 -20.73 -6.35 -13.21
C GLY A 67 -21.80 -7.33 -12.72
N GLN A 68 -21.48 -8.28 -11.84
CA GLN A 68 -22.50 -9.14 -11.22
C GLN A 68 -23.14 -8.46 -10.00
N PRO A 69 -24.46 -8.65 -9.73
CA PRO A 69 -25.13 -7.99 -8.61
C PRO A 69 -24.49 -8.29 -7.24
N ASN A 70 -24.04 -9.53 -7.03
CA ASN A 70 -23.50 -10.04 -5.77
C ASN A 70 -21.96 -9.95 -5.65
N ALA A 71 -21.27 -9.31 -6.59
CA ALA A 71 -19.80 -9.29 -6.64
C ALA A 71 -19.11 -8.97 -5.30
N LEU A 72 -19.64 -8.00 -4.56
CA LEU A 72 -19.07 -7.59 -3.28
C LEU A 72 -19.18 -8.70 -2.23
N ALA A 73 -20.33 -9.38 -2.15
CA ALA A 73 -20.53 -10.50 -1.24
C ALA A 73 -19.59 -11.67 -1.57
N THR A 74 -19.41 -11.98 -2.87
CA THR A 74 -18.52 -13.05 -3.35
C THR A 74 -17.08 -12.83 -2.91
N VAL A 75 -16.60 -11.59 -2.98
CA VAL A 75 -15.19 -11.25 -2.70
C VAL A 75 -14.95 -10.93 -1.21
N SER A 76 -15.99 -10.49 -0.48
CA SER A 76 -15.85 -10.05 0.93
C SER A 76 -15.39 -11.15 1.88
N GLU A 77 -15.81 -12.41 1.67
CA GLU A 77 -15.40 -13.51 2.56
C GLU A 77 -13.90 -13.82 2.42
N ALA A 78 -13.40 -13.88 1.16
CA ALA A 78 -11.98 -14.06 0.89
C ALA A 78 -11.17 -12.87 1.45
N ALA A 79 -11.69 -11.66 1.29
CA ALA A 79 -11.08 -10.45 1.81
C ALA A 79 -10.96 -10.44 3.34
N ASP A 80 -12.03 -10.79 4.05
CA ASP A 80 -12.05 -10.83 5.51
C ASP A 80 -11.09 -11.89 6.05
N LYS A 81 -10.89 -13.02 5.35
CA LYS A 81 -9.88 -14.01 5.72
C LYS A 81 -8.46 -13.45 5.61
N ILE A 82 -8.15 -12.61 4.62
CA ILE A 82 -6.83 -12.00 4.49
C ILE A 82 -6.58 -10.99 5.63
N VAL A 83 -7.55 -10.10 5.89
CA VAL A 83 -7.42 -9.09 6.94
C VAL A 83 -7.35 -9.69 8.35
N LYS A 84 -8.10 -10.77 8.62
CA LYS A 84 -8.05 -11.44 9.94
C LYS A 84 -6.68 -12.07 10.24
N ASN A 85 -5.93 -12.47 9.21
CA ASN A 85 -4.61 -13.07 9.41
C ASN A 85 -3.55 -12.02 9.74
N ASP A 86 -3.60 -10.86 9.07
CA ASP A 86 -2.68 -9.75 9.33
C ASP A 86 -3.29 -8.41 8.88
N ALA A 87 -3.89 -7.69 9.81
CA ALA A 87 -4.58 -6.42 9.54
C ALA A 87 -3.61 -5.25 9.25
N ASP A 88 -2.35 -5.35 9.67
CA ASP A 88 -1.32 -4.32 9.48
C ASP A 88 -0.41 -4.62 8.27
N SER A 89 -0.87 -5.49 7.37
CA SER A 89 -0.18 -5.87 6.15
C SER A 89 -0.55 -5.02 4.94
N VAL A 90 0.37 -4.92 3.97
CA VAL A 90 0.09 -4.31 2.65
C VAL A 90 -1.06 -5.07 1.96
N GLN A 91 -1.14 -6.37 2.15
CA GLN A 91 -2.15 -7.25 1.58
C GLN A 91 -3.55 -6.95 2.13
N ALA A 92 -3.66 -6.65 3.43
CA ALA A 92 -4.91 -6.20 4.03
C ALA A 92 -5.38 -4.88 3.39
N ILE A 93 -4.48 -3.91 3.21
CA ILE A 93 -4.80 -2.65 2.55
C ILE A 93 -5.24 -2.87 1.09
N GLN A 94 -4.48 -3.63 0.30
CA GLN A 94 -4.81 -3.94 -1.09
C GLN A 94 -6.19 -4.61 -1.21
N THR A 95 -6.46 -5.56 -0.33
CA THR A 95 -7.74 -6.26 -0.25
C THR A 95 -8.89 -5.29 0.03
N GLN A 96 -8.73 -4.38 1.00
CA GLN A 96 -9.75 -3.37 1.28
C GLN A 96 -9.91 -2.35 0.15
N PHE A 97 -8.85 -2.00 -0.59
CA PHE A 97 -8.99 -1.18 -1.79
C PHE A 97 -9.81 -1.88 -2.88
N ILE A 98 -9.63 -3.19 -3.08
CA ILE A 98 -10.42 -3.96 -4.05
C ILE A 98 -11.90 -3.94 -3.66
N LEU A 99 -12.23 -4.21 -2.38
CA LEU A 99 -13.61 -4.14 -1.90
C LEU A 99 -14.19 -2.74 -2.03
N ALA A 100 -13.42 -1.71 -1.65
CA ALA A 100 -13.86 -0.34 -1.72
C ALA A 100 -14.14 0.10 -3.15
N LYS A 101 -13.27 -0.26 -4.10
CA LYS A 101 -13.47 0.01 -5.52
C LYS A 101 -14.74 -0.67 -6.03
N LEU A 102 -14.91 -1.96 -5.74
CA LEU A 102 -16.08 -2.72 -6.20
C LEU A 102 -17.39 -2.17 -5.64
N ALA A 103 -17.38 -1.70 -4.39
CA ALA A 103 -18.49 -1.02 -3.76
C ALA A 103 -18.78 0.33 -4.43
N TYR A 104 -17.73 1.13 -4.62
CA TYR A 104 -17.82 2.47 -5.19
C TYR A 104 -18.32 2.46 -6.65
N ASP A 105 -17.83 1.52 -7.46
CA ASP A 105 -18.27 1.33 -8.85
C ASP A 105 -19.77 0.96 -8.93
N LYS A 106 -20.33 0.37 -7.87
CA LYS A 106 -21.76 0.07 -7.70
C LYS A 106 -22.54 1.17 -6.98
N GLN A 107 -21.91 2.31 -6.72
CA GLN A 107 -22.47 3.43 -5.96
C GLN A 107 -22.85 3.07 -4.51
N ASP A 108 -22.35 1.95 -3.98
CA ASP A 108 -22.46 1.60 -2.55
C ASP A 108 -21.29 2.25 -1.78
N TYR A 109 -21.37 3.57 -1.66
CA TYR A 109 -20.33 4.36 -1.02
C TYR A 109 -20.19 4.06 0.47
N ALA A 110 -21.27 3.59 1.12
CA ALA A 110 -21.24 3.19 2.53
C ALA A 110 -20.42 1.92 2.74
N ALA A 111 -20.54 0.92 1.85
CA ALA A 111 -19.67 -0.25 1.87
C ALA A 111 -18.21 0.11 1.55
N ALA A 112 -17.97 1.06 0.63
CA ALA A 112 -16.63 1.54 0.34
C ALA A 112 -15.96 2.20 1.56
N GLU A 113 -16.68 3.08 2.25
CA GLU A 113 -16.23 3.70 3.50
C GLU A 113 -15.92 2.63 4.57
N LYS A 114 -16.82 1.65 4.75
CA LYS A 114 -16.65 0.58 5.72
C LYS A 114 -15.38 -0.25 5.45
N ALA A 115 -15.09 -0.55 4.19
CA ALA A 115 -13.89 -1.28 3.80
C ALA A 115 -12.61 -0.49 4.14
N LEU A 116 -12.55 0.79 3.76
CA LEU A 116 -11.36 1.63 3.96
C LEU A 116 -11.12 1.95 5.44
N LYS A 117 -12.18 2.13 6.25
CA LYS A 117 -12.06 2.30 7.70
C LYS A 117 -11.38 1.14 8.42
N LYS A 118 -11.44 -0.09 7.88
CA LYS A 118 -10.73 -1.24 8.48
C LYS A 118 -9.20 -1.07 8.47
N VAL A 119 -8.67 -0.25 7.56
CA VAL A 119 -7.22 -0.11 7.33
C VAL A 119 -6.72 1.34 7.40
N GLU A 120 -7.57 2.31 7.75
CA GLU A 120 -7.21 3.74 7.80
C GLU A 120 -6.11 4.06 8.84
N ASN A 121 -5.99 3.23 9.88
CA ASN A 121 -5.01 3.33 10.95
C ASN A 121 -3.96 2.21 10.90
N SER A 122 -3.80 1.57 9.73
CA SER A 122 -2.83 0.49 9.54
C SER A 122 -1.42 0.96 9.88
N LYS A 123 -0.65 0.09 10.55
CA LYS A 123 0.74 0.35 10.98
C LYS A 123 1.78 -0.13 9.97
N VAL A 124 1.37 -0.34 8.72
CA VAL A 124 2.29 -0.69 7.63
C VAL A 124 3.42 0.33 7.52
N LYS A 125 4.63 -0.12 7.16
CA LYS A 125 5.81 0.75 7.03
C LYS A 125 5.66 1.81 5.92
N ASP A 126 4.85 1.52 4.91
CA ASP A 126 4.57 2.45 3.81
C ASP A 126 3.54 3.50 4.25
N ALA A 127 4.04 4.62 4.78
CA ALA A 127 3.22 5.74 5.19
C ALA A 127 2.39 6.32 4.04
N GLY A 128 2.89 6.25 2.80
CA GLY A 128 2.21 6.76 1.60
C GLY A 128 0.96 5.95 1.28
N LEU A 129 1.02 4.63 1.42
CA LEU A 129 -0.12 3.75 1.21
C LEU A 129 -1.29 4.09 2.16
N VAL A 130 -0.98 4.40 3.42
CA VAL A 130 -1.99 4.84 4.40
C VAL A 130 -2.61 6.19 4.02
N GLN A 131 -1.85 7.11 3.43
CA GLN A 131 -2.42 8.38 2.94
C GLN A 131 -3.43 8.17 1.83
N ILE A 132 -3.16 7.25 0.91
CA ILE A 132 -4.09 6.91 -0.18
C ILE A 132 -5.39 6.34 0.41
N VAL A 133 -5.31 5.49 1.44
CA VAL A 133 -6.51 4.97 2.13
C VAL A 133 -7.35 6.12 2.66
N LYS A 134 -6.74 7.07 3.36
CA LYS A 134 -7.42 8.25 3.93
C LYS A 134 -8.07 9.12 2.86
N ILE A 135 -7.37 9.39 1.75
CA ILE A 135 -7.92 10.17 0.63
C ILE A 135 -9.13 9.45 0.01
N ARG A 136 -9.03 8.15 -0.28
CA ARG A 136 -10.16 7.37 -0.83
C ARG A 136 -11.32 7.23 0.14
N LEU A 137 -11.04 7.19 1.44
CA LEU A 137 -12.06 7.18 2.48
C LEU A 137 -12.83 8.51 2.49
N ALA A 138 -12.12 9.64 2.44
CA ALA A 138 -12.75 10.96 2.33
C ALA A 138 -13.57 11.12 1.05
N ASP A 139 -13.11 10.58 -0.07
CA ASP A 139 -13.85 10.56 -1.35
C ASP A 139 -15.15 9.75 -1.23
N SER A 140 -15.09 8.60 -0.58
CA SER A 140 -16.28 7.77 -0.27
C SER A 140 -17.25 8.47 0.68
N GLN A 141 -16.75 9.26 1.63
CA GLN A 141 -17.57 10.09 2.53
C GLN A 141 -18.20 11.26 1.79
N LEU A 142 -17.47 11.91 0.88
CA LEU A 142 -17.97 12.97 0.01
C LEU A 142 -19.13 12.46 -0.88
N ALA A 143 -18.98 11.29 -1.49
CA ALA A 143 -20.02 10.67 -2.30
C ALA A 143 -21.31 10.39 -1.49
N GLN A 144 -21.18 10.14 -0.18
CA GLN A 144 -22.30 10.01 0.76
C GLN A 144 -22.82 11.35 1.31
N LYS A 145 -22.25 12.48 0.88
CA LYS A 145 -22.53 13.83 1.42
C LYS A 145 -22.17 13.99 2.91
N LYS A 146 -21.29 13.12 3.44
CA LYS A 146 -20.74 13.20 4.81
C LYS A 146 -19.57 14.19 4.84
N TYR A 147 -19.87 15.46 4.55
CA TYR A 147 -18.82 16.44 4.27
C TYR A 147 -17.90 16.70 5.48
N ASP A 148 -18.44 16.78 6.69
CA ASP A 148 -17.63 17.06 7.88
C ASP A 148 -16.73 15.88 8.26
N ASP A 149 -17.22 14.65 8.08
CA ASP A 149 -16.41 13.44 8.23
C ASP A 149 -15.29 13.39 7.19
N ALA A 150 -15.59 13.72 5.93
CA ALA A 150 -14.60 13.77 4.85
C ALA A 150 -13.49 14.79 5.15
N LEU A 151 -13.84 15.99 5.61
CA LEU A 151 -12.88 17.02 6.01
C LEU A 151 -12.01 16.54 7.19
N LYS A 152 -12.63 15.89 8.18
CA LYS A 152 -11.92 15.32 9.32
C LYS A 152 -10.95 14.23 8.89
N THR A 153 -11.36 13.31 8.02
CA THR A 153 -10.46 12.27 7.47
C THR A 153 -9.30 12.91 6.73
N LEU A 154 -9.53 13.93 5.90
CA LEU A 154 -8.46 14.64 5.19
C LEU A 154 -7.48 15.38 6.10
N SER A 155 -7.90 15.84 7.29
CA SER A 155 -6.98 16.44 8.26
C SER A 155 -5.98 15.43 8.85
N THR A 156 -6.22 14.13 8.67
CA THR A 156 -5.29 13.07 9.09
C THR A 156 -4.28 12.70 8.00
N VAL A 157 -4.36 13.32 6.82
CA VAL A 157 -3.36 13.17 5.76
C VAL A 157 -2.18 14.08 6.07
N THR A 158 -1.05 13.50 6.44
CA THR A 158 0.09 14.23 7.02
C THR A 158 1.31 14.28 6.11
N GLU A 159 1.43 13.36 5.16
CA GLU A 159 2.61 13.32 4.29
C GLU A 159 2.57 14.45 3.27
N PRO A 160 3.65 15.26 3.18
CA PRO A 160 3.71 16.37 2.24
C PRO A 160 3.36 15.92 0.83
N ALA A 161 3.88 14.77 0.38
CA ALA A 161 3.66 14.21 -0.96
C ALA A 161 2.18 14.18 -1.38
N PHE A 162 1.26 14.03 -0.43
CA PHE A 162 -0.18 13.89 -0.68
C PHE A 162 -0.98 15.18 -0.45
N LYS A 163 -0.33 16.24 0.05
CA LYS A 163 -0.98 17.51 0.40
C LYS A 163 -1.79 18.10 -0.75
N ALA A 164 -1.21 18.23 -1.94
CA ALA A 164 -1.93 18.75 -3.11
C ALA A 164 -3.20 17.94 -3.43
N THR A 165 -3.13 16.61 -3.35
CA THR A 165 -4.29 15.74 -3.62
C THR A 165 -5.35 15.85 -2.51
N ALA A 166 -4.92 15.93 -1.25
CA ALA A 166 -5.83 16.13 -0.13
C ALA A 166 -6.52 17.49 -0.19
N ASP A 167 -5.81 18.55 -0.56
CA ASP A 167 -6.35 19.90 -0.67
C ASP A 167 -7.27 20.06 -1.89
N GLU A 168 -6.99 19.39 -3.00
CA GLU A 168 -7.92 19.33 -4.12
C GLU A 168 -9.25 18.67 -3.71
N LEU A 169 -9.21 17.50 -3.06
CA LEU A 169 -10.42 16.85 -2.58
C LEU A 169 -11.13 17.69 -1.51
N ARG A 170 -10.38 18.43 -0.69
CA ARG A 170 -10.95 19.39 0.27
C ARG A 170 -11.70 20.52 -0.45
N GLY A 171 -11.17 21.01 -1.55
CA GLY A 171 -11.85 21.96 -2.43
C GLY A 171 -13.17 21.37 -2.97
N ASP A 172 -13.13 20.15 -3.49
CA ASP A 172 -14.31 19.44 -4.01
C ASP A 172 -15.41 19.30 -2.94
N ILE A 173 -15.02 18.99 -1.69
CA ILE A 173 -15.94 18.93 -0.56
C ILE A 173 -16.57 20.30 -0.28
N TYR A 174 -15.78 21.38 -0.27
CA TYR A 174 -16.31 22.72 -0.04
C TYR A 174 -17.21 23.21 -1.18
N VAL A 175 -16.91 22.87 -2.43
CA VAL A 175 -17.81 23.10 -3.58
C VAL A 175 -19.14 22.39 -3.35
N ALA A 176 -19.11 21.11 -2.95
CA ALA A 176 -20.32 20.35 -2.64
C ALA A 176 -21.12 20.94 -1.45
N LYS A 177 -20.44 21.56 -0.48
CA LYS A 177 -21.05 22.34 0.62
C LYS A 177 -21.54 23.74 0.20
N LYS A 178 -21.28 24.18 -1.04
CA LYS A 178 -21.53 25.54 -1.54
C LYS A 178 -20.71 26.63 -0.82
N ASP A 179 -19.61 26.26 -0.17
CA ASP A 179 -18.66 27.19 0.45
C ASP A 179 -17.52 27.51 -0.54
N ILE A 180 -17.82 28.39 -1.50
CA ILE A 180 -16.89 28.74 -2.58
C ILE A 180 -15.63 29.43 -2.06
N ALA A 181 -15.74 30.19 -0.95
CA ALA A 181 -14.59 30.88 -0.37
C ALA A 181 -13.56 29.88 0.19
N SER A 182 -14.03 28.85 0.90
CA SER A 182 -13.16 27.79 1.40
C SER A 182 -12.65 26.87 0.28
N ALA A 183 -13.48 26.59 -0.73
CA ALA A 183 -13.08 25.82 -1.91
C ALA A 183 -11.92 26.49 -2.64
N ARG A 184 -12.02 27.80 -2.87
CA ARG A 184 -10.96 28.62 -3.48
C ARG A 184 -9.63 28.48 -2.75
N LYS A 185 -9.64 28.65 -1.42
CA LYS A 185 -8.43 28.53 -0.59
C LYS A 185 -7.81 27.14 -0.70
N ALA A 186 -8.63 26.10 -0.69
CA ALA A 186 -8.17 24.73 -0.78
C ALA A 186 -7.55 24.43 -2.15
N TYR A 187 -8.22 24.77 -3.25
CA TYR A 187 -7.67 24.58 -4.59
C TYR A 187 -6.41 25.40 -4.84
N GLN A 188 -6.34 26.64 -4.36
CA GLN A 188 -5.13 27.45 -4.48
C GLN A 188 -3.96 26.78 -3.74
N SER A 189 -4.19 26.29 -2.52
CA SER A 189 -3.15 25.59 -1.77
C SER A 189 -2.69 24.29 -2.45
N ALA A 190 -3.59 23.61 -3.16
CA ALA A 190 -3.24 22.46 -3.98
C ALA A 190 -2.37 22.86 -5.18
N TRP A 191 -2.71 23.96 -5.84
CA TRP A 191 -1.98 24.50 -7.00
C TRP A 191 -0.57 24.94 -6.64
N ASP A 192 -0.44 25.75 -5.58
CA ASP A 192 0.86 26.25 -5.12
C ASP A 192 1.82 25.09 -4.79
N ASN A 193 1.29 24.02 -4.18
CA ASN A 193 2.09 22.83 -3.85
C ASN A 193 2.54 22.04 -5.08
N LEU A 194 1.75 22.05 -6.16
CA LEU A 194 2.12 21.39 -7.42
C LEU A 194 3.16 22.20 -8.20
N LEU A 195 3.07 23.54 -8.17
CA LEU A 195 4.07 24.44 -8.76
C LEU A 195 5.43 24.25 -8.10
N GLU A 196 5.50 24.20 -6.76
CA GLU A 196 6.74 23.90 -6.02
C GLU A 196 7.40 22.59 -6.46
N ARG A 197 6.60 21.63 -6.93
CA ARG A 197 7.06 20.30 -7.36
C ARG A 197 7.25 20.15 -8.85
N LYS A 198 6.97 21.20 -9.64
CA LYS A 198 6.95 21.12 -11.10
C LYS A 198 6.08 19.97 -11.60
N GLN A 199 4.87 19.86 -11.05
CA GLN A 199 3.88 18.86 -11.47
C GLN A 199 2.68 19.55 -12.10
N GLU A 200 2.32 19.19 -13.33
CA GLU A 200 1.10 19.72 -13.96
C GLU A 200 -0.14 18.95 -13.50
N ARG A 201 -1.26 19.66 -13.33
CA ARG A 201 -2.57 19.05 -13.10
C ARG A 201 -3.68 19.88 -13.75
N GLN A 202 -3.91 19.66 -15.04
CA GLN A 202 -4.89 20.40 -15.85
C GLN A 202 -6.30 20.41 -15.25
N LEU A 203 -6.74 19.28 -14.68
CA LEU A 203 -8.06 19.22 -14.04
C LEU A 203 -8.20 20.19 -12.86
N LEU A 204 -7.11 20.46 -12.13
CA LEU A 204 -7.13 21.39 -11.01
C LEU A 204 -7.26 22.85 -11.49
N GLN A 205 -6.67 23.20 -12.64
CA GLN A 205 -6.86 24.53 -13.26
C GLN A 205 -8.35 24.75 -13.57
N ILE A 206 -9.00 23.78 -14.22
CA ILE A 206 -10.45 23.85 -14.53
C ILE A 206 -11.29 23.99 -13.25
N LYS A 207 -10.92 23.27 -12.17
CA LYS A 207 -11.59 23.39 -10.86
C LYS A 207 -11.41 24.79 -10.25
N LEU A 208 -10.21 25.37 -10.35
CA LEU A 208 -9.93 26.74 -9.90
C LEU A 208 -10.78 27.77 -10.67
N GLU A 209 -10.83 27.63 -12.00
CA GLU A 209 -11.66 28.50 -12.85
C GLU A 209 -13.13 28.43 -12.44
N SER A 210 -13.63 27.22 -12.15
CA SER A 210 -15.01 27.01 -11.71
C SER A 210 -15.38 27.72 -10.40
N VAL A 211 -14.39 28.04 -9.56
CA VAL A 211 -14.55 28.83 -8.32
C VAL A 211 -14.08 30.28 -8.46
N GLY A 212 -13.86 30.72 -9.70
CA GLY A 212 -13.49 32.09 -10.07
C GLY A 212 -12.02 32.44 -9.80
N VAL A 213 -11.11 31.46 -9.88
CA VAL A 213 -9.67 31.69 -9.86
C VAL A 213 -9.07 31.29 -11.20
N LEU A 214 -8.43 32.25 -11.85
CA LEU A 214 -7.61 32.00 -13.02
C LEU A 214 -6.17 31.76 -12.54
N VAL A 215 -5.53 30.71 -13.05
CA VAL A 215 -4.12 30.41 -12.80
C VAL A 215 -3.38 30.28 -14.12
N ASP A 216 -2.16 30.79 -14.18
CA ASP A 216 -1.33 30.69 -15.36
C ASP A 216 -0.85 29.25 -15.56
N ASP A 217 -0.56 28.88 -16.81
CA ASP A 217 0.04 27.59 -17.11
C ASP A 217 1.41 27.47 -16.44
N PRO A 218 1.70 26.34 -15.78
CA PRO A 218 2.97 26.15 -15.11
C PRO A 218 4.10 26.12 -16.15
N GLU A 219 5.10 26.99 -16.00
CA GLU A 219 6.31 26.97 -16.81
C GLU A 219 7.16 25.74 -16.48
N ILE A 220 6.83 24.61 -17.09
CA ILE A 220 7.62 23.38 -17.00
C ILE A 220 8.38 23.23 -18.31
N GLU A 221 9.71 23.20 -18.23
CA GLU A 221 10.56 22.85 -19.37
C GLU A 221 10.18 21.45 -19.87
N ARG A 222 9.45 21.40 -20.98
CA ARG A 222 9.16 20.16 -21.70
C ARG A 222 10.37 19.85 -22.58
N PRO A 223 10.97 18.65 -22.49
CA PRO A 223 12.00 18.29 -23.45
C PRO A 223 11.38 18.37 -24.84
N ILE A 224 11.96 19.21 -25.70
CA ILE A 224 11.58 19.28 -27.10
C ILE A 224 11.93 17.90 -27.67
N LEU A 225 10.93 17.09 -27.97
CA LEU A 225 11.13 15.89 -28.78
C LEU A 225 11.50 16.41 -30.16
N ASP A 226 12.81 16.48 -30.43
CA ASP A 226 13.35 16.76 -31.75
C ASP A 226 13.03 15.55 -32.61
N THR A 227 11.78 15.45 -33.07
CA THR A 227 11.39 14.50 -34.10
C THR A 227 12.04 15.00 -35.36
N LYS A 228 13.30 14.59 -35.58
CA LYS A 228 13.86 14.55 -36.92
C LYS A 228 12.91 13.67 -37.73
N VAL A 229 12.02 14.33 -38.46
CA VAL A 229 11.32 13.71 -39.57
C VAL A 229 12.43 13.42 -40.57
N ASP A 230 12.92 12.18 -40.58
CA ASP A 230 13.74 11.70 -41.68
C ASP A 230 12.86 11.76 -42.92
N GLU A 231 12.98 12.85 -43.68
CA GLU A 231 12.46 12.96 -45.03
C GLU A 231 13.15 11.86 -45.87
N SER A 232 12.38 10.81 -46.16
CA SER A 232 12.76 9.72 -47.08
C SER A 232 12.24 10.01 -48.47
#